data_AF-A0A6B3FPP7-F1
#
_entry.id   AF-A0A6B3FPP7-F1
#
_cell.length_a   1.000
_cell.length_b   1.000
_cell.length_c   1.000
_cell.angle_alpha   90.00
_cell.angle_beta   90.00
_cell.angle_gamma   90.00
#
_symmetry.space_group_name_H-M   'P 1'
#
loop_
_entity.id
_entity.type
_entity.pdbx_description
1 polymer ?
#
loop_
_entity_poly.entity_id
_entity_poly.type
_entity_poly.pdbx_seq_one_letter_code
_entity_poly.pdbx_strand_id
1 'polypeptide(L)' 'RAMYKARGMTLRPRSRAELTAFFDGLELVEPGVSLSADWHPELGEVIDVPGDEPIPGYAGVARKP' A
#
# COMPACT_ATOMS: atom_id res chain seq x y z
N ARG A 1 -4.11 -16.13 -4.32
CA ARG A 1 -5.31 -15.89 -5.18
C ARG A 1 -6.36 -17.01 -5.07
N ALA A 2 -5.99 -18.31 -5.14
CA ALA A 2 -6.94 -19.43 -5.00
C ALA A 2 -7.72 -19.44 -3.67
N MET A 3 -7.04 -19.18 -2.54
CA MET A 3 -7.66 -19.04 -1.22
C MET A 3 -8.77 -17.97 -1.14
N TYR A 4 -8.56 -16.79 -1.74
CA TYR A 4 -9.57 -15.72 -1.77
C TYR A 4 -10.76 -16.09 -2.64
N LYS A 5 -10.49 -16.65 -3.84
CA LYS A 5 -11.54 -17.09 -4.77
C LYS A 5 -12.42 -18.19 -4.17
N ALA A 6 -11.82 -19.13 -3.43
CA ALA A 6 -12.54 -20.20 -2.73
C ALA A 6 -13.51 -19.66 -1.65
N ARG A 7 -13.28 -18.44 -1.14
CA ARG A 7 -14.15 -17.75 -0.19
C ARG A 7 -15.07 -16.72 -0.85
N GLY A 8 -15.23 -16.77 -2.17
CA GLY A 8 -16.07 -15.83 -2.93
C GLY A 8 -15.49 -14.41 -3.04
N MET A 9 -14.24 -14.18 -2.61
CA MET A 9 -13.59 -12.88 -2.68
C MET A 9 -12.75 -12.73 -3.95
N THR A 10 -12.98 -11.64 -4.69
CA THR A 10 -12.15 -11.29 -5.85
C THR A 10 -10.96 -10.44 -5.41
N LEU A 11 -9.77 -11.04 -5.42
CA LEU A 11 -8.52 -10.33 -5.20
C LEU A 11 -7.93 -9.83 -6.53
N ARG A 12 -7.69 -8.52 -6.63
CA ARG A 12 -6.97 -7.87 -7.74
C ARG A 12 -5.75 -7.11 -7.20
N PRO A 13 -4.59 -7.77 -7.06
CA PRO A 13 -3.33 -7.09 -6.76
C PRO A 13 -3.04 -6.04 -7.85
N ARG A 14 -2.40 -4.95 -7.45
CA ARG A 14 -1.95 -3.89 -8.35
C ARG A 14 -0.46 -3.70 -8.19
N SER A 15 0.20 -3.36 -9.29
CA SER A 15 1.56 -2.83 -9.26
C SER A 15 1.61 -1.48 -8.56
N ARG A 16 2.81 -1.02 -8.18
CA ARG A 16 3.03 0.33 -7.64
C ARG A 16 2.49 1.39 -8.61
N ALA A 17 2.78 1.26 -9.91
CA ALA A 17 2.32 2.19 -10.94
C ALA A 17 0.78 2.23 -11.08
N GLU A 18 0.11 1.07 -11.07
CA GLU A 18 -1.35 1.02 -11.08
C GLU A 18 -1.98 1.63 -9.82
N LEU A 19 -1.30 1.55 -8.67
CA LEU A 19 -1.76 2.24 -7.45
C LEU A 19 -1.49 3.76 -7.55
N THR A 20 -0.30 4.16 -8.02
CA THR A 20 0.06 5.58 -8.17
C THR A 20 -0.93 6.32 -9.06
N ALA A 21 -1.46 5.68 -10.11
CA ALA A 21 -2.46 6.28 -11.00
C ALA A 21 -3.78 6.70 -10.30
N PHE A 22 -4.09 6.18 -9.11
CA PHE A 22 -5.24 6.68 -8.34
C PHE A 22 -5.04 8.10 -7.81
N PHE A 23 -3.80 8.58 -7.79
CA PHE A 23 -3.42 9.90 -7.31
C PHE A 23 -3.31 10.95 -8.45
N ASP A 24 -3.67 10.60 -9.69
CA ASP A 24 -3.63 11.52 -10.82
C ASP A 24 -4.45 12.79 -10.52
N GLY A 25 -3.80 13.97 -10.64
CA GLY A 25 -4.41 15.28 -10.35
C GLY A 25 -4.40 15.68 -8.87
N LEU A 26 -3.73 14.92 -8.00
CA LEU A 26 -3.52 15.25 -6.59
C LEU A 26 -2.04 15.57 -6.33
N GLU A 27 -1.78 16.25 -5.22
CA GLU A 27 -0.43 16.54 -4.74
C GLU A 27 0.01 15.45 -3.77
N LEU A 28 0.85 14.52 -4.23
CA LEU A 28 1.40 13.46 -3.37
C LEU A 28 2.26 14.06 -2.25
N VAL A 29 2.03 13.57 -1.03
CA VAL A 29 2.89 13.84 0.13
C VAL A 29 4.10 12.92 0.03
N GLU A 30 5.30 13.44 0.29
CA GLU A 30 6.52 12.62 0.41
C GLU A 30 6.30 11.46 1.40
N PRO A 31 6.85 10.26 1.18
CA PRO A 31 7.73 9.83 0.07
C PRO A 31 6.97 9.43 -1.21
N GLY A 32 5.69 9.81 -1.34
CA GLY A 32 4.78 9.36 -2.38
C GLY A 32 4.18 7.99 -2.05
N VAL A 33 4.18 7.09 -3.04
CA VAL A 33 3.71 5.70 -2.86
C VAL A 33 4.89 4.81 -2.46
N SER A 34 4.84 4.13 -1.32
CA SER A 34 5.86 3.18 -0.83
C SER A 34 5.21 1.90 -0.32
N LEU A 35 5.99 0.92 0.17
CA LEU A 35 5.43 -0.14 1.00
C LEU A 35 4.81 0.49 2.27
N SER A 36 3.73 -0.11 2.77
CA SER A 36 3.01 0.42 3.93
C SER A 36 3.86 0.47 5.19
N ALA A 37 4.77 -0.49 5.36
CA ALA A 37 5.72 -0.51 6.48
C ALA A 37 6.77 0.61 6.40
N ASP A 38 7.06 1.10 5.19
CA ASP A 38 8.08 2.13 4.94
C ASP A 38 7.47 3.54 4.87
N TRP A 39 6.15 3.67 4.86
CA TRP A 39 5.48 4.97 4.74
C TRP A 39 5.44 5.66 6.11
N HIS A 40 6.33 6.63 6.33
CA HIS A 40 6.47 7.39 7.57
C HIS A 40 6.38 6.53 8.86
N PRO A 41 7.26 5.50 9.02
CA PRO A 41 7.23 4.62 10.19
C PRO A 41 7.43 5.37 11.51
N GLU A 42 8.07 6.53 11.49
CA GLU A 42 8.28 7.38 12.66
C GLU A 42 6.99 8.03 13.21
N LEU A 43 5.89 8.03 12.44
CA LEU A 43 4.61 8.61 12.85
C LEU A 43 3.72 7.63 13.64
N GLY A 44 4.13 6.36 13.79
CA GLY A 44 3.32 5.33 14.42
C GLY A 44 4.12 4.30 15.21
N GLU A 45 3.42 3.38 15.86
CA GLU A 45 4.03 2.21 16.49
C GLU A 45 4.31 1.15 15.41
N VAL A 46 5.57 0.74 15.28
CA VAL A 46 5.96 -0.36 14.41
C VAL A 46 5.61 -1.67 15.10
N ILE A 47 4.70 -2.43 14.49
CA ILE A 47 4.29 -3.75 14.98
C ILE A 47 5.17 -4.81 14.32
N ASP A 48 5.89 -5.57 15.14
CA ASP A 48 6.65 -6.73 14.65
C ASP A 48 5.69 -7.79 14.13
N VAL A 49 5.79 -8.07 12.83
CA VAL A 49 5.00 -9.13 12.17
C VAL A 49 5.91 -10.36 11.99
N PRO A 50 5.45 -11.56 12.36
CA PRO A 50 6.25 -12.77 12.15
C PRO A 50 6.57 -13.03 10.67
N GLY A 51 7.86 -13.18 10.36
CA GLY A 51 8.38 -13.51 9.03
C GLY A 51 9.27 -12.40 8.44
N ASP A 52 10.22 -12.78 7.59
CA ASP A 52 11.16 -11.84 6.93
C ASP A 52 10.61 -11.29 5.60
N GLU A 53 9.41 -11.69 5.20
CA GLU A 53 8.79 -11.24 3.95
C GLU A 53 8.20 -9.84 4.13
N PRO A 54 8.43 -8.92 3.16
CA PRO A 54 7.82 -7.59 3.21
C PRO A 54 6.30 -7.69 3.29
N ILE A 55 5.68 -6.91 4.18
CA ILE A 55 4.22 -6.81 4.26
C ILE A 55 3.69 -6.37 2.88
N PRO A 56 2.88 -7.21 2.20
CA PRO A 56 2.51 -6.96 0.82
C PRO A 56 1.39 -5.91 0.77
N GLY A 57 1.76 -4.63 0.74
CA GLY A 57 0.83 -3.52 0.58
C GLY A 57 1.56 -2.23 0.25
N TYR A 58 1.12 -1.54 -0.80
CA TYR A 58 1.58 -0.18 -1.07
C TYR A 58 0.64 0.83 -0.40
N ALA A 59 1.20 1.92 0.12
CA ALA A 59 0.47 3.03 0.73
C ALA A 59 0.94 4.38 0.16
N GLY A 60 0.09 5.40 0.23
CA GLY A 60 0.41 6.77 -0.15
C GLY A 60 -0.69 7.73 0.30
N VAL A 61 -0.32 9.00 0.51
CA VAL A 61 -1.24 10.08 0.88
C VAL A 61 -1.08 11.21 -0.11
N ALA A 62 -2.19 11.83 -0.52
CA ALA A 62 -2.16 13.01 -1.37
C ALA A 62 -3.19 14.04 -0.93
N ARG A 63 -2.86 15.30 -1.17
CA ARG A 63 -3.73 16.44 -0.96
C ARG A 63 -4.50 16.76 -2.24
N LYS A 64 -5.80 17.06 -2.10
CA LYS A 64 -6.56 17.73 -3.16
C LYS A 64 -6.22 19.23 -3.17
N PRO A 65 -5.93 19.82 -4.34
CA PRO A 65 -5.65 21.25 -4.46
C PRO A 65 -6.72 22.13 -3.80
#